data_AF-A0A2V8QEE4-F1
#
_entry.id   AF-A0A2V8QEE4-F1
#
_cell.length_a   1.000
_cell.length_b   1.000
_cell.length_c   1.000
_cell.angle_alpha   90.00
_cell.angle_beta   90.00
_cell.angle_gamma   90.00
#
_symmetry.space_group_name_H-M   'P 1'
#
loop_
_entity.id
_entity.type
_entity.pdbx_description
1 polymer ?
#
loop_
_entity_poly.entity_id
_entity_poly.type
_entity_poly.pdbx_seq_one_letter_code
_entity_poly.pdbx_strand_id
1 'polypeptide(L)'
;LVDKGERESNSALRNVNYVQAALAVNVEEFARAKSIAEKIDDDALRSDAISFVLYRAALSLIQKNDPDKVSEIAAQISDVARRSVVKMAIAQKLLATKTEPEDRVLLEQRTLDLLNEVERELAKQEPSAKVARILLGRTGILAKLDKEQATTALQHMAQLINKLDAFDLRDGAAPALGLSVSASSGATVDSPRIGFSFRNAIEPLITTNFEQLASAAETFTAKEVRGLARVEVAKLYLSQRPKQSPDK
;
A
#
# COMPACT_ATOMS: atom_id res chain seq x y z
N LEU A 1 14.13 27.76 -0.53
CA LEU A 1 13.62 27.02 -1.72
C LEU A 1 12.43 27.73 -2.34
N VAL A 2 11.45 28.18 -1.54
CA VAL A 2 10.33 29.02 -2.03
C VAL A 2 10.85 30.28 -2.75
N ASP A 3 11.76 31.03 -2.13
CA ASP A 3 12.37 32.22 -2.74
C ASP A 3 13.15 31.92 -4.03
N LYS A 4 13.67 30.69 -4.17
CA LYS A 4 14.32 30.24 -5.41
C LYS A 4 13.28 30.00 -6.51
N GLY A 5 12.12 29.44 -6.17
CA GLY A 5 10.99 29.32 -7.10
C GLY A 5 10.46 30.67 -7.56
N GLU A 6 10.33 31.64 -6.65
CA GLU A 6 9.81 32.98 -6.98
C GLU A 6 10.76 33.80 -7.86
N ARG A 7 12.06 33.53 -7.81
CA ARG A 7 13.09 34.21 -8.63
C ARG A 7 13.43 33.47 -9.92
N GLU A 8 12.90 32.27 -10.13
CA GLU A 8 13.21 31.45 -11.28
C GLU A 8 12.37 31.87 -12.50
N SER A 9 13.05 32.17 -13.60
CA SER A 9 12.45 32.59 -14.87
C SER A 9 11.99 31.41 -15.71
N ASN A 10 12.65 30.26 -15.56
CA ASN A 10 12.27 29.04 -16.24
C ASN A 10 11.11 28.35 -15.50
N SER A 11 9.93 28.30 -16.13
CA SER A 11 8.72 27.71 -15.53
C SER A 11 8.92 26.26 -15.05
N ALA A 12 9.68 25.43 -15.78
CA ALA A 12 9.93 24.05 -15.37
C ALA A 12 10.79 23.98 -14.10
N LEU A 13 11.87 24.78 -14.03
CA LEU A 13 12.72 24.85 -12.83
C LEU A 13 11.98 25.47 -11.64
N ARG A 14 11.11 26.46 -11.89
CA ARG A 14 10.23 27.05 -10.88
C ARG A 14 9.32 26.00 -10.26
N ASN A 15 8.65 25.20 -11.08
CA ASN A 15 7.78 24.13 -10.62
C ASN A 15 8.54 23.09 -9.78
N VAL A 16 9.73 22.67 -10.22
CA VAL A 16 10.59 21.76 -9.46
C VAL A 16 11.00 22.37 -8.11
N ASN A 17 11.34 23.65 -8.07
CA ASN A 17 11.69 24.35 -6.84
C ASN A 17 10.51 24.42 -5.86
N TYR A 18 9.27 24.63 -6.33
CA TYR A 18 8.08 24.60 -5.49
C TYR A 18 7.78 23.19 -4.97
N VAL A 19 7.93 22.15 -5.80
CA VAL A 19 7.84 20.76 -5.33
C VAL A 19 8.85 20.51 -4.22
N GLN A 20 10.13 20.81 -4.45
CA GLN A 20 11.18 20.61 -3.43
C GLN A 20 10.89 21.40 -2.14
N ALA A 21 10.41 22.64 -2.27
CA ALA A 21 10.04 23.46 -1.13
C ALA A 21 8.88 22.85 -0.33
N ALA A 22 7.82 22.39 -1.00
CA ALA A 22 6.69 21.74 -0.36
C ALA A 22 7.10 20.44 0.34
N LEU A 23 7.98 19.64 -0.28
CA LEU A 23 8.47 18.40 0.30
C LEU A 23 9.38 18.60 1.52
N ALA A 24 10.09 19.73 1.58
CA ALA A 24 10.99 20.08 2.69
C ALA A 24 10.26 20.59 3.93
N VAL A 25 8.99 20.98 3.82
CA VAL A 25 8.16 21.34 4.97
C VAL A 25 7.93 20.08 5.83
N ASN A 26 7.88 20.29 7.15
CA ASN A 26 7.56 19.22 8.09
C ASN A 26 6.17 18.63 7.77
N VAL A 27 6.03 17.30 7.82
CA VAL A 27 4.75 16.60 7.54
C VAL A 27 3.60 17.06 8.42
N GLU A 28 3.88 17.63 9.59
CA GLU A 28 2.88 18.19 10.51
C GLU A 28 2.33 19.54 10.03
N GLU A 29 3.12 20.30 9.28
CA GLU A 29 2.76 21.58 8.66
C GLU A 29 2.21 21.36 7.23
N PHE A 30 1.48 20.28 7.00
CA PHE A 30 1.03 19.90 5.66
C PHE A 30 0.15 20.96 4.98
N ALA A 31 -0.59 21.79 5.74
CA ALA A 31 -1.35 22.91 5.17
C ALA A 31 -0.43 23.95 4.51
N ARG A 32 0.72 24.24 5.12
CA ARG A 32 1.75 25.10 4.54
C ARG A 32 2.40 24.45 3.32
N ALA A 33 2.72 23.16 3.41
CA ALA A 33 3.26 22.40 2.28
C ALA A 33 2.30 22.40 1.07
N LYS A 34 0.98 22.22 1.32
CA LYS A 34 -0.07 22.31 0.32
C LYS A 34 -0.13 23.69 -0.32
N SER A 35 -0.10 24.76 0.47
CA SER A 35 -0.09 26.15 -0.06
C SER A 35 1.14 26.44 -0.93
N ILE A 36 2.29 25.84 -0.63
CA ILE A 36 3.48 25.95 -1.49
C ILE A 36 3.27 25.18 -2.80
N ALA A 37 2.72 23.96 -2.73
CA ALA A 37 2.43 23.16 -3.92
C ALA A 37 1.36 23.81 -4.82
N GLU A 38 0.42 24.58 -4.25
CA GLU A 38 -0.58 25.35 -5.00
C GLU A 38 0.03 26.42 -5.91
N LYS A 39 1.28 26.85 -5.65
CA LYS A 39 2.03 27.79 -6.52
C LYS A 39 2.59 27.15 -7.81
N ILE A 40 2.44 25.83 -8.00
CA ILE A 40 2.91 25.12 -9.20
C ILE A 40 1.97 25.43 -10.36
N ASP A 41 2.52 25.92 -11.49
CA ASP A 41 1.70 26.31 -12.65
C ASP A 41 1.16 25.10 -13.42
N ASP A 42 1.92 24.00 -13.47
CA ASP A 42 1.52 22.77 -14.14
C ASP A 42 0.45 22.04 -13.31
N ASP A 43 -0.76 21.91 -13.86
CA ASP A 43 -1.92 21.34 -13.17
C ASP A 43 -1.73 19.88 -12.74
N ALA A 44 -1.10 19.07 -13.60
CA ALA A 44 -0.87 17.66 -13.32
C ALA A 44 0.16 17.49 -12.20
N LEU A 45 1.26 18.23 -12.28
CA LEU A 45 2.30 18.23 -11.27
C LEU A 45 1.82 18.85 -9.95
N ARG A 46 1.00 19.91 -10.00
CA ARG A 46 0.37 20.52 -8.83
C ARG A 46 -0.52 19.52 -8.10
N SER A 47 -1.41 18.85 -8.84
CA SER A 47 -2.29 17.81 -8.30
C SER A 47 -1.49 16.65 -7.70
N ASP A 48 -0.46 16.17 -8.40
CA ASP A 48 0.39 15.07 -7.94
C ASP A 48 1.18 15.45 -6.68
N ALA A 49 1.75 16.66 -6.64
CA ALA A 49 2.49 17.18 -5.48
C ALA A 49 1.58 17.37 -4.25
N ILE A 50 0.40 17.95 -4.42
CA ILE A 50 -0.59 18.09 -3.33
C ILE A 50 -1.01 16.71 -2.81
N SER A 51 -1.36 15.80 -3.71
CA SER A 51 -1.72 14.41 -3.39
C SER A 51 -0.63 13.72 -2.57
N PHE A 52 0.63 13.90 -2.96
CA PHE A 52 1.77 13.33 -2.26
C PHE A 52 2.05 13.98 -0.88
N VAL A 53 1.88 15.30 -0.76
CA VAL A 53 1.97 16.00 0.54
C VAL A 53 0.91 15.46 1.51
N LEU A 54 -0.35 15.35 1.06
CA LEU A 54 -1.45 14.82 1.87
C LEU A 54 -1.24 13.36 2.24
N TYR A 55 -0.72 12.55 1.32
CA TYR A 55 -0.33 11.16 1.58
C TYR A 55 0.70 11.05 2.73
N ARG A 56 1.77 11.84 2.70
CA ARG A 56 2.78 11.87 3.77
C ARG A 56 2.19 12.32 5.11
N ALA A 57 1.33 13.34 5.07
CA ALA A 57 0.66 13.86 6.26
C ALA A 57 -0.28 12.81 6.89
N ALA A 58 -1.08 12.13 6.07
CA ALA A 58 -2.00 11.09 6.53
C ALA A 58 -1.24 9.93 7.21
N LEU A 59 -0.16 9.43 6.61
CA LEU A 59 0.67 8.40 7.23
C LEU A 59 1.27 8.85 8.56
N SER A 60 1.70 10.11 8.67
CA SER A 60 2.18 10.67 9.94
C SER A 60 1.09 10.76 11.00
N LEU A 61 -0.13 11.15 10.64
CA LEU A 61 -1.25 11.29 11.58
C LEU A 61 -1.78 9.94 12.07
N ILE A 62 -1.70 8.89 11.24
CA ILE A 62 -2.00 7.50 11.66
C ILE A 62 -1.11 7.08 12.84
N GLN A 63 0.15 7.51 12.85
CA GLN A 63 1.07 7.22 13.96
C GLN A 63 0.69 7.96 15.23
N LYS A 64 0.15 9.18 15.10
CA LYS A 64 -0.30 10.03 16.21
C LYS A 64 -1.69 9.68 16.75
N ASN A 65 -2.37 8.70 16.15
CA ASN A 65 -3.67 8.19 16.60
C ASN A 65 -4.81 9.23 16.52
N ASP A 66 -4.83 10.03 15.45
CA ASP A 66 -5.89 11.01 15.15
C ASP A 66 -6.75 10.52 13.95
N PRO A 67 -7.69 9.58 14.16
CA PRO A 67 -8.38 8.87 13.07
C PRO A 67 -9.34 9.75 12.27
N ASP A 68 -9.92 10.78 12.88
CA ASP A 68 -10.88 11.68 12.24
C ASP A 68 -10.16 12.55 11.20
N LYS A 69 -9.05 13.16 11.62
CA LYS A 69 -8.22 13.99 10.73
C LYS A 69 -7.56 13.17 9.62
N VAL A 70 -7.17 11.93 9.90
CA VAL A 70 -6.64 11.02 8.87
C VAL A 70 -7.69 10.77 7.79
N SER A 71 -8.95 10.50 8.18
CA SER A 71 -10.03 10.20 7.23
C SER A 71 -10.34 11.41 6.34
N GLU A 72 -10.37 12.61 6.92
CA GLU A 72 -10.56 13.87 6.20
C GLU A 72 -9.46 14.10 5.15
N ILE A 73 -8.19 13.91 5.54
CA ILE A 73 -7.04 14.11 4.64
C ILE A 73 -7.01 13.04 3.55
N ALA A 74 -7.30 11.78 3.90
CA ALA A 74 -7.30 10.66 2.95
C ALA A 74 -8.29 10.89 1.80
N ALA A 75 -9.45 11.49 2.08
CA ALA A 75 -10.45 11.82 1.06
C ALA A 75 -9.97 12.88 0.05
N GLN A 76 -9.01 13.73 0.42
CA GLN A 76 -8.45 14.77 -0.44
C GLN A 76 -7.29 14.28 -1.32
N ILE A 77 -6.76 13.08 -1.08
CA ILE A 77 -5.68 12.50 -1.89
C ILE A 77 -6.26 12.09 -3.25
N SER A 78 -5.82 12.72 -4.34
CA SER A 78 -6.33 12.43 -5.69
C SER A 78 -5.75 11.15 -6.30
N ASP A 79 -4.53 10.75 -5.94
CA ASP A 79 -3.90 9.54 -6.45
C ASP A 79 -4.48 8.30 -5.76
N VAL A 80 -5.10 7.43 -6.55
CA VAL A 80 -5.80 6.24 -6.06
C VAL A 80 -4.87 5.28 -5.31
N ALA A 81 -3.63 5.13 -5.77
CA ALA A 81 -2.67 4.21 -5.17
C ALA A 81 -2.22 4.70 -3.78
N ARG A 82 -1.89 5.99 -3.64
CA ARG A 82 -1.56 6.64 -2.35
C ARG A 82 -2.74 6.59 -1.38
N ARG A 83 -3.94 6.94 -1.86
CA ARG A 83 -5.16 6.89 -1.04
C ARG A 83 -5.45 5.45 -0.58
N SER A 84 -5.26 4.48 -1.45
CA SER A 84 -5.44 3.05 -1.12
C SER A 84 -4.48 2.60 -0.01
N VAL A 85 -3.20 2.97 -0.11
CA VAL A 85 -2.22 2.66 0.93
C VAL A 85 -2.56 3.32 2.26
N VAL A 86 -3.06 4.56 2.26
CA VAL A 86 -3.54 5.22 3.48
C VAL A 86 -4.75 4.49 4.08
N LYS A 87 -5.73 4.06 3.28
CA LYS A 87 -6.86 3.26 3.76
C LYS A 87 -6.40 1.93 4.37
N MET A 88 -5.43 1.27 3.74
CA MET A 88 -4.83 0.05 4.28
C MET A 88 -4.07 0.30 5.59
N ALA A 89 -3.42 1.45 5.72
CA ALA A 89 -2.73 1.85 6.93
C ALA A 89 -3.71 2.10 8.09
N ILE A 90 -4.84 2.76 7.81
CA ILE A 90 -5.95 2.92 8.77
C ILE A 90 -6.46 1.53 9.18
N ALA A 91 -6.79 0.67 8.21
CA ALA A 91 -7.24 -0.70 8.44
C ALA A 91 -6.31 -1.48 9.37
N GLN A 92 -5.00 -1.47 9.10
CA GLN A 92 -4.02 -2.14 9.95
C GLN A 92 -3.96 -1.54 11.37
N LYS A 93 -4.11 -0.23 11.50
CA LYS A 93 -4.15 0.44 12.81
C LYS A 93 -5.39 0.03 13.61
N LEU A 94 -6.58 -0.04 12.98
CA LEU A 94 -7.82 -0.48 13.62
C LEU A 94 -7.67 -1.91 14.17
N LEU A 95 -7.05 -2.83 13.41
CA LEU A 95 -6.80 -4.19 13.87
C LEU A 95 -5.80 -4.28 15.03
N ALA A 96 -4.90 -3.31 15.15
CA ALA A 96 -3.91 -3.24 16.22
C ALA A 96 -4.44 -2.54 17.49
N THR A 97 -5.57 -1.85 17.41
CA THR A 97 -6.20 -1.19 18.56
C THR A 97 -6.66 -2.23 19.58
N LYS A 98 -6.23 -2.05 20.83
CA LYS A 98 -6.74 -2.81 21.97
C LYS A 98 -8.07 -2.22 22.39
N THR A 99 -9.11 -3.05 22.40
CA THR A 99 -10.47 -2.64 22.72
C THR A 99 -11.21 -3.84 23.31
N GLU A 100 -12.40 -3.59 23.88
CA GLU A 100 -13.24 -4.64 24.41
C GLU A 100 -13.79 -5.54 23.28
N PRO A 101 -14.17 -6.80 23.56
CA PRO A 101 -14.63 -7.74 22.53
C PRO A 101 -15.81 -7.23 21.70
N GLU A 102 -16.70 -6.44 22.29
CA GLU A 102 -17.86 -5.84 21.62
C GLU A 102 -17.47 -4.77 20.59
N ASP A 103 -16.54 -3.88 20.94
CA ASP A 103 -16.00 -2.86 20.05
C ASP A 103 -15.12 -3.46 18.96
N ARG A 104 -14.52 -4.64 19.22
CA ARG A 104 -13.68 -5.34 18.26
C ARG A 104 -14.42 -5.65 16.96
N VAL A 105 -15.67 -6.09 17.06
CA VAL A 105 -16.50 -6.42 15.89
C VAL A 105 -16.71 -5.18 15.00
N LEU A 106 -16.97 -4.02 15.60
CA LEU A 106 -17.13 -2.76 14.88
C LEU A 106 -15.84 -2.34 14.15
N LEU A 107 -14.68 -2.50 14.81
CA LEU A 107 -13.38 -2.22 14.20
C LEU A 107 -13.08 -3.18 13.03
N GLU A 108 -13.41 -4.46 13.17
CA GLU A 108 -13.23 -5.47 12.12
C GLU A 108 -14.12 -5.17 10.92
N GLN A 109 -15.40 -4.83 11.13
CA GLN A 109 -16.31 -4.41 10.05
C GLN A 109 -15.78 -3.17 9.33
N ARG A 110 -15.39 -2.11 10.06
CA ARG A 110 -14.81 -0.90 9.47
C ARG A 110 -13.53 -1.21 8.70
N THR A 111 -12.74 -2.18 9.16
CA THR A 111 -11.54 -2.62 8.46
C THR A 111 -11.89 -3.30 7.13
N LEU A 112 -12.88 -4.21 7.12
CA LEU A 112 -13.37 -4.84 5.90
C LEU A 112 -13.89 -3.81 4.89
N ASP A 113 -14.65 -2.82 5.35
CA ASP A 113 -15.20 -1.76 4.49
C ASP A 113 -14.07 -0.97 3.80
N LEU A 114 -13.04 -0.57 4.55
CA LEU A 114 -11.85 0.10 4.01
C LEU A 114 -11.12 -0.77 2.98
N LEU A 115 -10.92 -2.06 3.27
CA LEU A 115 -10.24 -2.97 2.34
C LEU A 115 -11.08 -3.20 1.08
N ASN A 116 -12.41 -3.27 1.19
CA ASN A 116 -13.30 -3.42 0.05
C ASN A 116 -13.34 -2.16 -0.82
N GLU A 117 -13.29 -0.98 -0.22
CA GLU A 117 -13.10 0.28 -0.96
C GLU A 117 -11.80 0.29 -1.75
N VAL A 118 -10.69 -0.17 -1.15
CA VAL A 118 -9.39 -0.27 -1.81
C VAL A 118 -9.48 -1.15 -3.06
N GLU A 119 -10.09 -2.34 -2.96
CA GLU A 119 -10.29 -3.22 -4.12
C GLU A 119 -11.16 -2.55 -5.19
N ARG A 120 -12.29 -1.96 -4.82
CA ARG A 120 -13.21 -1.27 -5.76
C ARG A 120 -12.55 -0.10 -6.47
N GLU A 121 -11.70 0.67 -5.80
CA GLU A 121 -11.00 1.80 -6.40
C GLU A 121 -9.88 1.34 -7.33
N LEU A 122 -9.08 0.35 -6.91
CA LEU A 122 -7.97 -0.17 -7.71
C LEU A 122 -8.45 -0.99 -8.92
N ALA A 123 -9.60 -1.64 -8.85
CA ALA A 123 -10.19 -2.35 -9.99
C ALA A 123 -10.53 -1.43 -11.17
N LYS A 124 -10.63 -0.11 -10.94
CA LYS A 124 -10.84 0.91 -11.99
C LYS A 124 -9.54 1.41 -12.60
N GLN A 125 -8.39 1.01 -12.06
CA GLN A 125 -7.08 1.40 -12.57
C GLN A 125 -6.58 0.40 -13.60
N GLU A 126 -5.73 0.86 -14.52
CA GLU A 126 -5.01 -0.02 -15.44
C GLU A 126 -4.18 -1.05 -14.66
N PRO A 127 -4.20 -2.34 -15.04
CA PRO A 127 -3.35 -3.36 -14.45
C PRO A 127 -1.89 -2.96 -14.49
N SER A 128 -1.23 -2.97 -13.34
CA SER A 128 0.20 -2.65 -13.24
C SER A 128 0.82 -3.37 -12.05
N ALA A 129 2.15 -3.50 -12.05
CA ALA A 129 2.89 -4.04 -10.91
C ALA A 129 2.61 -3.25 -9.62
N LYS A 130 2.39 -1.93 -9.72
CA LYS A 130 2.01 -1.07 -8.58
C LYS A 130 0.66 -1.51 -8.00
N VAL A 131 -0.36 -1.69 -8.83
CA VAL A 131 -1.69 -2.14 -8.41
C VAL A 131 -1.63 -3.54 -7.80
N ALA A 132 -0.92 -4.47 -8.45
CA ALA A 132 -0.74 -5.83 -7.95
C ALA A 132 -0.11 -5.87 -6.54
N ARG A 133 0.95 -5.08 -6.30
CA ARG A 133 1.60 -4.98 -4.98
C ARG A 133 0.66 -4.43 -3.91
N ILE A 134 -0.15 -3.42 -4.22
CA ILE A 134 -1.12 -2.88 -3.25
C ILE A 134 -2.19 -3.94 -2.92
N LEU A 135 -2.68 -4.67 -3.91
CA LEU A 135 -3.64 -5.77 -3.70
C LEU A 135 -3.04 -6.95 -2.92
N LEU A 136 -1.75 -7.25 -3.10
CA LEU A 136 -1.02 -8.20 -2.24
C LEU A 136 -1.01 -7.73 -0.78
N GLY A 137 -0.69 -6.47 -0.54
CA GLY A 137 -0.74 -5.90 0.81
C GLY A 137 -2.14 -5.92 1.41
N ARG A 138 -3.16 -5.63 0.61
CA ARG A 138 -4.57 -5.74 1.03
C ARG A 138 -4.89 -7.16 1.46
N THR A 139 -4.50 -8.15 0.65
CA THR A 139 -4.73 -9.58 0.92
C THR A 139 -4.09 -10.01 2.23
N GLY A 140 -2.87 -9.55 2.53
CA GLY A 140 -2.20 -9.86 3.80
C GLY A 140 -2.88 -9.26 5.04
N ILE A 141 -3.55 -8.11 4.90
CA ILE A 141 -4.38 -7.54 5.98
C ILE A 141 -5.69 -8.34 6.10
N LEU A 142 -6.36 -8.60 4.98
CA LEU A 142 -7.62 -9.35 4.92
C LEU A 142 -7.47 -10.76 5.51
N ALA A 143 -6.33 -11.43 5.28
CA ALA A 143 -6.04 -12.77 5.79
C ALA A 143 -6.01 -12.87 7.33
N LYS A 144 -5.89 -11.74 8.03
CA LYS A 144 -5.96 -11.67 9.50
C LYS A 144 -7.40 -11.57 10.02
N LEU A 145 -8.34 -11.23 9.14
CA LEU A 145 -9.76 -11.04 9.43
C LEU A 145 -10.58 -12.23 8.95
N ASP A 146 -10.45 -12.53 7.65
CA ASP A 146 -11.26 -13.50 6.95
C ASP A 146 -10.37 -14.24 5.94
N LYS A 147 -10.06 -15.50 6.28
CA LYS A 147 -9.18 -16.35 5.49
C LYS A 147 -9.79 -16.77 4.16
N GLU A 148 -11.11 -16.90 4.09
CA GLU A 148 -11.81 -17.31 2.87
C GLU A 148 -11.84 -16.16 1.87
N GLN A 149 -12.19 -14.95 2.34
CA GLN A 149 -12.12 -13.75 1.51
C GLN A 149 -10.70 -13.44 1.08
N ALA A 150 -9.69 -13.64 1.94
CA ALA A 150 -8.30 -13.46 1.56
C ALA A 150 -7.83 -14.46 0.50
N THR A 151 -8.28 -15.71 0.57
CA THR A 151 -7.98 -16.71 -0.47
C THR A 151 -8.60 -16.32 -1.81
N THR A 152 -9.84 -15.83 -1.80
CA THR A 152 -10.53 -15.30 -2.99
C THR A 152 -9.79 -14.08 -3.57
N ALA A 153 -9.39 -13.14 -2.70
CA ALA A 153 -8.62 -11.97 -3.10
C ALA A 153 -7.26 -12.36 -3.72
N LEU A 154 -6.61 -13.42 -3.22
CA LEU A 154 -5.37 -13.94 -3.78
C LEU A 154 -5.57 -14.48 -5.21
N GLN A 155 -6.69 -15.15 -5.48
CA GLN A 155 -7.03 -15.62 -6.83
C GLN A 155 -7.28 -14.46 -7.79
N HIS A 156 -8.02 -13.43 -7.38
CA HIS A 156 -8.21 -12.21 -8.18
C HIS A 156 -6.87 -11.50 -8.46
N MET A 157 -5.99 -11.46 -7.46
CA MET A 157 -4.65 -10.90 -7.60
C MET A 157 -3.82 -11.70 -8.62
N ALA A 158 -3.89 -13.04 -8.60
CA ALA A 158 -3.20 -13.87 -9.59
C ALA A 158 -3.71 -13.62 -11.03
N GLN A 159 -5.02 -13.45 -11.20
CA GLN A 159 -5.61 -13.05 -12.49
C GLN A 159 -5.11 -11.69 -12.97
N LEU A 160 -4.93 -10.72 -12.05
CA LEU A 160 -4.37 -9.42 -12.39
C LEU A 160 -2.89 -9.53 -12.78
N ILE A 161 -2.08 -10.29 -12.05
CA ILE A 161 -0.66 -10.53 -12.38
C ILE A 161 -0.52 -11.19 -13.76
N ASN A 162 -1.42 -12.11 -14.11
CA ASN A 162 -1.41 -12.76 -15.42
C ASN A 162 -1.63 -11.81 -16.62
N LYS A 163 -2.15 -10.60 -16.36
CA LYS A 163 -2.32 -9.55 -17.38
C LYS A 163 -1.07 -8.67 -17.53
N LEU A 164 -0.04 -8.86 -16.71
CA LEU A 164 1.18 -8.06 -16.74
C LEU A 164 2.23 -8.74 -17.62
N ASP A 165 2.96 -7.94 -18.39
CA ASP A 165 4.09 -8.44 -19.20
C ASP A 165 5.22 -9.00 -18.32
N ALA A 166 5.43 -8.38 -17.14
CA ALA A 166 6.42 -8.82 -16.16
C ALA A 166 5.97 -8.49 -14.74
N PHE A 167 6.21 -9.43 -13.82
CA PHE A 167 6.04 -9.24 -12.38
C PHE A 167 7.00 -10.14 -11.61
N ASP A 168 7.82 -9.58 -10.72
CA ASP A 168 8.74 -10.35 -9.90
C ASP A 168 8.17 -10.57 -8.49
N LEU A 169 7.81 -11.81 -8.16
CA LEU A 169 7.31 -12.18 -6.83
C LEU A 169 8.37 -12.06 -5.73
N ARG A 170 9.67 -12.04 -6.09
CA ARG A 170 10.77 -11.88 -5.13
C ARG A 170 10.90 -10.43 -4.68
N ASP A 171 10.41 -9.50 -5.48
CA ASP A 171 10.43 -8.09 -5.14
C ASP A 171 9.34 -7.78 -4.11
N GLY A 172 9.75 -7.81 -2.84
CA GLY A 172 8.92 -7.43 -1.70
C GLY A 172 8.93 -5.94 -1.38
N ALA A 173 9.52 -5.09 -2.24
CA ALA A 173 9.56 -3.65 -2.01
C ALA A 173 8.15 -3.05 -1.98
N ALA A 174 8.00 -1.99 -1.19
CA ALA A 174 6.79 -1.19 -1.23
C ALA A 174 6.57 -0.59 -2.63
N PRO A 175 5.31 -0.38 -3.06
CA PRO A 175 5.04 0.29 -4.33
C PRO A 175 5.69 1.67 -4.36
N ALA A 176 6.30 2.04 -5.50
CA ALA A 176 6.84 3.37 -5.71
C ALA A 176 5.69 4.38 -5.80
N LEU A 177 5.48 5.14 -4.71
CA LEU A 177 4.42 6.15 -4.58
C LEU A 177 4.95 7.60 -4.53
N GLY A 178 6.24 7.77 -4.81
CA GLY A 178 6.89 9.08 -4.91
C GLY A 178 6.39 9.93 -6.07
N LEU A 179 6.96 11.12 -6.19
CA LEU A 179 6.83 12.02 -7.34
C LEU A 179 7.91 11.69 -8.37
N SER A 180 7.52 11.55 -9.64
CA SER A 180 8.45 11.27 -10.74
C SER A 180 9.53 12.35 -10.91
N VAL A 181 9.20 13.60 -10.59
CA VAL A 181 10.10 14.77 -10.72
C VAL A 181 11.10 14.90 -9.58
N SER A 182 11.04 14.05 -8.56
CA SER A 182 11.92 14.15 -7.39
C SER A 182 12.45 12.78 -6.99
N ALA A 183 13.69 12.49 -7.37
CA ALA A 183 14.37 11.23 -7.03
C ALA A 183 14.47 10.98 -5.51
N SER A 184 14.45 12.04 -4.69
CA SER A 184 14.43 11.98 -3.23
C SER A 184 13.02 11.86 -2.62
N SER A 185 11.97 11.82 -3.43
CA SER A 185 10.58 11.68 -2.96
C SER A 185 10.16 10.23 -2.74
N GLY A 186 11.12 9.32 -2.53
CA GLY A 186 10.84 7.94 -2.15
C GLY A 186 10.11 7.88 -0.81
N ALA A 187 8.79 8.08 -0.81
CA ALA A 187 7.97 7.82 0.35
C ALA A 187 7.89 6.31 0.49
N THR A 188 8.72 5.77 1.37
CA THR A 188 8.58 4.42 1.85
C THR A 188 7.39 4.38 2.81
N VAL A 189 6.61 3.30 2.73
CA VAL A 189 5.45 3.05 3.59
C VAL A 189 5.92 2.45 4.92
N ASP A 190 6.99 2.99 5.51
CA ASP A 190 7.68 2.31 6.62
C ASP A 190 6.85 2.23 7.89
N SER A 191 5.76 3.00 7.99
CA SER A 191 4.83 2.92 9.11
C SER A 191 3.42 3.46 8.76
N PRO A 192 2.35 2.65 8.96
CA PRO A 192 2.39 1.28 9.46
C PRO A 192 3.05 0.33 8.45
N ARG A 193 3.77 -0.68 8.97
CA ARG A 193 4.51 -1.69 8.18
C ARG A 193 3.51 -2.59 7.45
N ILE A 194 3.03 -2.12 6.30
CA ILE A 194 2.24 -2.89 5.36
C ILE A 194 3.20 -3.75 4.56
N GLY A 195 2.96 -5.06 4.55
CA GLY A 195 3.71 -5.98 3.72
C GLY A 195 3.12 -6.07 2.32
N PHE A 196 3.88 -5.72 1.27
CA PHE A 196 3.40 -5.73 -0.13
C PHE A 196 3.85 -6.96 -0.95
N SER A 197 4.53 -7.90 -0.31
CA SER A 197 5.06 -9.09 -0.97
C SER A 197 4.05 -10.23 -1.02
N PHE A 198 4.27 -11.17 -1.96
CA PHE A 198 3.49 -12.41 -2.02
C PHE A 198 3.56 -13.20 -0.71
N ARG A 199 4.75 -13.30 -0.10
CA ARG A 199 4.94 -13.91 1.22
C ARG A 199 3.99 -13.32 2.27
N ASN A 200 3.94 -12.00 2.38
CA ASN A 200 3.12 -11.33 3.39
C ASN A 200 1.61 -11.56 3.17
N ALA A 201 1.20 -11.77 1.92
CA ALA A 201 -0.19 -12.11 1.59
C ALA A 201 -0.57 -13.54 2.00
N ILE A 202 0.35 -14.50 1.86
CA ILE A 202 0.07 -15.92 2.10
C ILE A 202 0.41 -16.39 3.52
N GLU A 203 1.27 -15.68 4.24
CA GLU A 203 1.76 -16.08 5.57
C GLU A 203 0.66 -16.34 6.59
N PRO A 204 -0.38 -15.50 6.72
CA PRO A 204 -1.45 -15.76 7.69
C PRO A 204 -2.35 -16.94 7.31
N LEU A 205 -2.27 -17.41 6.06
CA LEU A 205 -3.10 -18.48 5.49
C LEU A 205 -2.40 -19.84 5.46
N ILE A 206 -1.07 -19.86 5.55
CA ILE A 206 -0.26 -21.02 5.14
C ILE A 206 -0.53 -22.30 5.94
N THR A 207 -0.86 -22.19 7.22
CA THR A 207 -1.08 -23.35 8.09
C THR A 207 -2.46 -23.98 7.91
N THR A 208 -3.46 -23.21 7.51
CA THR A 208 -4.86 -23.66 7.40
C THR A 208 -5.33 -23.85 5.97
N ASN A 209 -4.67 -23.21 4.99
CA ASN A 209 -5.13 -23.15 3.60
C ASN A 209 -4.03 -23.54 2.60
N PHE A 210 -3.10 -24.41 2.99
CA PHE A 210 -1.97 -24.81 2.16
C PHE A 210 -2.39 -25.27 0.76
N GLU A 211 -3.40 -26.14 0.66
CA GLU A 211 -3.87 -26.68 -0.63
C GLU A 211 -4.46 -25.58 -1.53
N GLN A 212 -5.25 -24.65 -0.97
CA GLN A 212 -5.77 -23.53 -1.74
C GLN A 212 -4.65 -22.59 -2.19
N LEU A 213 -3.63 -22.36 -1.36
CA LEU A 213 -2.47 -21.54 -1.73
C LEU A 213 -1.62 -22.20 -2.82
N ALA A 214 -1.41 -23.52 -2.74
CA ALA A 214 -0.73 -24.28 -3.77
C ALA A 214 -1.51 -24.23 -5.08
N SER A 215 -2.84 -24.41 -5.04
CA SER A 215 -3.71 -24.25 -6.21
C SER A 215 -3.68 -22.84 -6.78
N ALA A 216 -3.71 -21.79 -5.94
CA ALA A 216 -3.59 -20.41 -6.39
C ALA A 216 -2.24 -20.16 -7.10
N ALA A 217 -1.14 -20.73 -6.58
CA ALA A 217 0.17 -20.64 -7.23
C ALA A 217 0.16 -21.27 -8.63
N GLU A 218 -0.61 -22.34 -8.87
CA GLU A 218 -0.75 -22.96 -10.20
C GLU A 218 -1.39 -22.05 -11.25
N THR A 219 -2.21 -21.09 -10.83
CA THR A 219 -2.96 -20.22 -11.73
C THR A 219 -2.10 -19.17 -12.43
N PHE A 220 -0.86 -18.94 -11.97
CA PHE A 220 0.05 -18.02 -12.64
C PHE A 220 0.43 -18.51 -14.03
N THR A 221 0.25 -17.67 -15.06
CA THR A 221 0.47 -18.04 -16.47
C THR A 221 1.97 -18.10 -16.79
N ALA A 222 2.74 -17.12 -16.34
CA ALA A 222 4.19 -17.12 -16.51
C ALA A 222 4.85 -18.23 -15.67
N LYS A 223 5.64 -19.09 -16.32
CA LYS A 223 6.28 -20.26 -15.68
C LYS A 223 7.17 -19.88 -14.50
N GLU A 224 7.91 -18.77 -14.64
CA GLU A 224 8.82 -18.26 -13.60
C GLU A 224 8.04 -17.81 -12.37
N VAL A 225 6.99 -17.00 -12.56
CA VAL A 225 6.09 -16.53 -11.50
C VAL A 225 5.43 -17.73 -10.80
N ARG A 226 4.90 -18.69 -11.56
CA ARG A 226 4.33 -19.94 -11.03
C ARG A 226 5.34 -20.72 -10.19
N GLY A 227 6.54 -20.92 -10.72
CA GLY A 227 7.61 -21.65 -10.04
C GLY A 227 8.01 -20.97 -8.72
N LEU A 228 8.20 -19.65 -8.74
CA LEU A 228 8.51 -18.87 -7.54
C LEU A 228 7.39 -18.92 -6.50
N ALA A 229 6.13 -18.79 -6.92
CA ALA A 229 4.98 -18.89 -6.02
C ALA A 229 4.92 -20.24 -5.30
N ARG A 230 5.08 -21.35 -6.05
CA ARG A 230 5.12 -22.71 -5.47
C ARG A 230 6.25 -22.87 -4.45
N VAL A 231 7.46 -22.41 -4.80
CA VAL A 231 8.62 -22.48 -3.90
C VAL A 231 8.37 -21.66 -2.64
N GLU A 232 7.79 -20.48 -2.75
CA GLU A 232 7.52 -19.62 -1.60
C GLU A 232 6.45 -20.22 -0.67
N VAL A 233 5.36 -20.77 -1.23
CA VAL A 233 4.33 -21.50 -0.48
C VAL A 233 4.95 -22.70 0.24
N ALA A 234 5.70 -23.54 -0.46
CA ALA A 234 6.34 -24.73 0.14
C ALA A 234 7.35 -24.35 1.24
N LYS A 235 8.22 -23.37 0.97
CA LYS A 235 9.20 -22.87 1.94
C LYS A 235 8.53 -22.35 3.20
N LEU A 236 7.47 -21.57 3.06
CA LEU A 236 6.76 -20.98 4.19
C LEU A 236 6.06 -22.07 5.03
N TYR A 237 5.37 -23.01 4.37
CA TYR A 237 4.72 -24.13 5.04
C TYR A 237 5.72 -25.00 5.82
N LEU A 238 6.85 -25.34 5.21
CA LEU A 238 7.91 -26.11 5.87
C LEU A 238 8.55 -25.35 7.04
N SER A 239 8.68 -24.03 6.95
CA SER A 239 9.25 -23.21 8.02
C SER A 239 8.34 -23.05 9.25
N GLN A 240 7.01 -23.16 9.05
CA GLN A 240 6.03 -23.02 10.12
C GLN A 240 5.56 -24.35 10.71
N ARG A 241 5.94 -25.49 10.12
CA ARG A 241 5.76 -26.79 10.79
C ARG A 241 6.59 -26.80 12.08
N PRO A 242 6.02 -27.21 13.23
CA PRO A 242 6.84 -27.51 14.39
C PRO A 242 7.91 -28.51 13.96
N LYS A 243 9.18 -28.24 14.31
CA LYS A 243 10.19 -29.30 14.24
C LYS A 243 9.66 -30.43 15.12
N GLN A 244 9.21 -31.52 14.51
CA GLN A 244 9.03 -32.77 15.23
C GLN A 244 10.41 -33.08 15.81
N SER A 245 10.57 -32.89 17.13
CA SER A 245 11.70 -33.43 17.85
C SER A 245 11.72 -34.93 17.53
N PRO A 246 12.82 -35.50 17.03
CA PRO A 246 12.91 -36.94 16.93
C PRO A 246 12.76 -37.49 18.35
N ASP A 247 11.71 -38.27 18.58
CA ASP A 247 11.51 -38.99 19.83
C ASP A 247 12.81 -39.74 20.15
N LYS A 248 13.35 -39.48 21.35
CA LYS A 248 14.45 -40.22 21.95
C LYS A 248 13.90 -41.35 22.80
#